data_AF-A0A840P2I1-F1
#
_entry.id   AF-A0A840P2I1-F1
#
_cell.length_a   1.000
_cell.length_b   1.000
_cell.length_c   1.000
_cell.angle_alpha   90.00
_cell.angle_beta   90.00
_cell.angle_gamma   90.00
#
_symmetry.space_group_name_H-M   'P 1'
#
loop_
_entity.id
_entity.type
_entity.pdbx_description
1 polymer ?
#
loop_
_entity_poly.entity_id
_entity_poly.type
_entity_poly.pdbx_seq_one_letter_code
_entity_poly.pdbx_strand_id
1 'polypeptide(L)'
;MKTRAKRLVLPLGGALVASTVIGASMAGTAEAAPERKSKTLASGSEAKSIAGNWNTKKLKSAKNYLEDSTAAGNLKSSSDKATADGKPGEVAPTGQGTRSAGKSKNVNLPTTVGKVFFEVDGKPYWCSGSSIQSKYRNLVVTAGHCVYDTDKNKPVSNWVFIPGYYQGKAPWGIYVGAKVHTHYDFDVYEDYDKDYAFVNVYNGIKQTGEKEVVKSEYDKHKGFKYTVDKEISADEYAKGIDKYGVNGPYWKELSSPTVETVGKPADAAKYLEEYVKDGRNGIKLSAVEVTEGTYKAAPDGLDNNAKYVRKTVRTPISQEEYKELLKLKGDGKFLGKLEATKDGNGNEIAWFKTQFFIKKWVKTTVKEHYYYTRYFIKIFSDAGRLGDNVGGQGFAWNQKLYKKVFAFGYPTGSHPDGNRPYTGQTMKWCYNKTYPAPAVGKYKVEEQMAIKCAFTPGASGGPLIWQYKSSKRTGYINGVVSLTLDTDGNKRYDRITSPYFDGDTYGIYKYAANLWTGKLGG
;
A
#
# COMPACT_ATOMS: atom_id res chain seq x y z
N MET A 1 -41.88 12.31 -3.67
CA MET A 1 -41.80 13.76 -3.98
C MET A 1 -40.34 14.15 -4.09
N LYS A 2 -40.01 14.95 -5.13
CA LYS A 2 -38.69 15.43 -5.59
C LYS A 2 -37.85 14.45 -6.43
N THR A 3 -38.38 14.18 -7.62
CA THR A 3 -37.70 13.77 -8.86
C THR A 3 -36.68 14.84 -9.31
N ARG A 4 -35.45 14.42 -9.69
CA ARG A 4 -34.47 15.25 -10.43
C ARG A 4 -34.10 14.49 -11.71
N ALA A 5 -34.60 14.92 -12.86
CA ALA A 5 -34.01 15.89 -13.79
C ALA A 5 -33.15 15.19 -14.86
N LYS A 6 -33.84 14.70 -15.90
CA LYS A 6 -33.24 14.35 -17.20
C LYS A 6 -32.70 15.63 -17.84
N ARG A 7 -31.45 15.64 -18.26
CA ARG A 7 -30.86 16.73 -19.05
C ARG A 7 -31.55 16.78 -20.42
N LEU A 8 -32.35 17.83 -20.64
CA LEU A 8 -32.73 18.27 -21.98
C LEU A 8 -31.53 18.96 -22.62
N VAL A 9 -31.16 18.49 -23.80
CA VAL A 9 -30.26 19.20 -24.72
C VAL A 9 -31.04 20.39 -25.29
N LEU A 10 -30.57 21.61 -25.03
CA LEU A 10 -31.02 22.82 -25.71
C LEU A 10 -30.45 22.85 -27.13
N PRO A 11 -31.28 22.97 -28.18
CA PRO A 11 -30.77 23.30 -29.50
C PRO A 11 -30.44 24.80 -29.54
N LEU A 12 -29.18 25.12 -29.86
CA LEU A 12 -28.75 26.47 -30.21
C LEU A 12 -29.45 26.86 -31.52
N GLY A 13 -30.44 27.75 -31.43
CA GLY A 13 -30.99 28.45 -32.58
C GLY A 13 -30.07 29.61 -32.98
N GLY A 14 -29.56 29.57 -34.21
CA GLY A 14 -28.71 30.61 -34.77
C GLY A 14 -28.65 30.54 -36.29
N ALA A 15 -29.58 31.26 -36.93
CA ALA A 15 -29.56 31.86 -38.27
C ALA A 15 -29.17 31.04 -39.52
N LEU A 16 -30.14 30.97 -40.42
CA LEU A 16 -30.06 30.58 -41.83
C LEU A 16 -29.04 31.43 -42.62
N VAL A 17 -28.17 30.77 -43.38
CA VAL A 17 -27.69 31.27 -44.68
C VAL A 17 -27.80 30.11 -45.67
N ALA A 18 -28.65 30.29 -46.67
CA ALA A 18 -28.83 29.34 -47.75
C ALA A 18 -27.65 29.41 -48.73
N SER A 19 -27.01 28.28 -48.98
CA SER A 19 -26.12 28.08 -50.12
C SER A 19 -26.19 26.61 -50.51
N THR A 20 -26.77 26.34 -51.67
CA THR A 20 -26.98 25.01 -52.25
C THR A 20 -25.65 24.36 -52.64
N VAL A 21 -25.28 23.26 -51.96
CA VAL A 21 -24.30 22.30 -52.48
C VAL A 21 -24.87 20.90 -52.26
N ILE A 22 -25.21 20.24 -53.37
CA ILE A 22 -25.53 18.82 -53.44
C ILE A 22 -24.20 18.08 -53.24
N GLY A 23 -23.99 17.50 -52.06
CA GLY A 23 -22.81 16.71 -51.72
C GLY A 23 -23.20 15.61 -50.74
N ALA A 24 -22.89 14.36 -51.10
CA ALA A 24 -23.31 13.14 -50.42
C ALA A 24 -23.23 13.22 -48.88
N SER A 25 -24.35 12.95 -48.21
CA SER A 25 -24.43 12.78 -46.77
C SER A 25 -23.67 11.52 -46.35
N MET A 26 -22.36 11.65 -46.12
CA MET A 26 -21.65 10.74 -45.22
C MET A 26 -22.15 11.04 -43.81
N ALA A 27 -23.27 10.40 -43.44
CA ALA A 27 -23.71 10.31 -42.06
C ALA A 27 -22.69 9.44 -41.30
N GLY A 28 -21.54 10.03 -40.96
CA GLY A 28 -20.70 9.50 -39.90
C GLY A 28 -21.52 9.60 -38.62
N THR A 29 -21.88 8.47 -38.04
CA THR A 29 -22.37 8.43 -36.67
C THR A 29 -21.31 9.11 -35.81
N ALA A 30 -21.65 10.26 -35.22
CA ALA A 30 -20.82 10.90 -34.21
C ALA A 30 -20.82 9.97 -32.98
N GLU A 31 -19.91 9.01 -32.99
CA GLU A 31 -19.64 8.16 -31.83
C GLU A 31 -18.84 9.02 -30.87
N ALA A 32 -19.46 9.39 -29.73
CA ALA A 32 -18.77 10.13 -28.69
C ALA A 32 -17.48 9.38 -28.35
N ALA A 33 -16.34 10.08 -28.31
CA ALA A 33 -15.09 9.44 -27.92
C ALA A 33 -15.27 8.81 -26.54
N PRO A 34 -14.80 7.57 -26.31
CA PRO A 34 -14.97 6.92 -25.02
C PRO A 34 -14.39 7.80 -23.92
N GLU A 35 -15.13 8.00 -22.83
CA GLU A 35 -14.70 8.86 -21.74
C GLU A 35 -13.52 8.20 -20.99
N ARG A 36 -12.31 8.51 -21.45
CA ARG A 36 -11.08 7.83 -21.04
C ARG A 36 -10.12 8.79 -20.38
N LYS A 37 -9.59 8.41 -19.21
CA LYS A 37 -8.47 9.11 -18.55
C LYS A 37 -7.18 8.34 -18.74
N SER A 38 -6.05 9.04 -18.80
CA SER A 38 -4.74 8.41 -18.95
C SER A 38 -3.71 9.12 -18.12
N LYS A 39 -2.93 8.34 -17.37
CA LYS A 39 -1.86 8.86 -16.51
C LYS A 39 -0.59 8.06 -16.75
N THR A 40 0.55 8.72 -16.63
CA THR A 40 1.87 8.06 -16.67
C THR A 40 2.14 7.46 -15.29
N LEU A 41 2.51 6.18 -15.24
CA LEU A 41 2.92 5.49 -14.01
C LEU A 41 4.43 5.62 -13.77
N ALA A 42 5.21 5.45 -14.83
CA ALA A 42 6.67 5.59 -14.78
C ALA A 42 7.26 5.86 -16.17
N SER A 43 8.38 6.57 -16.22
CA SER A 43 9.23 6.69 -17.41
C SER A 43 10.08 5.42 -17.61
N GLY A 44 10.56 5.21 -18.84
CA GLY A 44 11.45 4.09 -19.15
C GLY A 44 12.77 4.13 -18.38
N SER A 45 13.21 5.33 -17.97
CA SER A 45 14.43 5.53 -17.17
C SER A 45 14.28 5.07 -15.72
N GLU A 46 13.06 5.08 -15.18
CA GLU A 46 12.75 4.68 -13.80
C GLU A 46 12.50 3.17 -13.68
N ALA A 47 12.18 2.49 -14.77
CA ALA A 47 11.73 1.10 -14.75
C ALA A 47 12.71 0.14 -14.05
N LYS A 48 14.03 0.27 -14.27
CA LYS A 48 15.03 -0.56 -13.58
C LYS A 48 15.05 -0.30 -12.07
N SER A 49 14.90 0.97 -11.66
CA SER A 49 14.83 1.35 -10.25
C SER A 49 13.58 0.76 -9.58
N ILE A 50 12.42 0.92 -10.21
CA ILE A 50 11.13 0.38 -9.73
C ILE A 50 11.19 -1.14 -9.63
N ALA A 51 11.67 -1.83 -10.68
CA ALA A 51 11.78 -3.29 -10.68
C ALA A 51 12.74 -3.80 -9.60
N GLY A 52 13.86 -3.11 -9.34
CA GLY A 52 14.80 -3.48 -8.28
C GLY A 52 14.26 -3.23 -6.87
N ASN A 53 13.43 -2.21 -6.70
CA ASN A 53 12.73 -1.93 -5.44
C ASN A 53 11.83 -3.11 -5.02
N TRP A 54 11.26 -3.83 -5.99
CA TRP A 54 10.51 -5.06 -5.77
C TRP A 54 11.39 -6.30 -5.60
N ASN A 55 12.14 -6.35 -4.50
CA ASN A 55 12.89 -7.55 -4.11
C ASN A 55 11.98 -8.62 -3.46
N THR A 56 12.50 -9.84 -3.30
CA THR A 56 11.75 -10.97 -2.72
C THR A 56 11.18 -10.68 -1.34
N LYS A 57 11.89 -9.94 -0.47
CA LYS A 57 11.40 -9.57 0.86
C LYS A 57 10.18 -8.65 0.75
N LYS A 58 10.28 -7.60 -0.07
CA LYS A 58 9.20 -6.64 -0.30
C LYS A 58 7.97 -7.27 -0.96
N LEU A 59 8.19 -8.14 -1.95
CA LEU A 59 7.12 -8.91 -2.61
C LEU A 59 6.37 -9.84 -1.66
N LYS A 60 7.06 -10.36 -0.62
CA LYS A 60 6.45 -11.21 0.41
C LYS A 60 5.78 -10.41 1.52
N SER A 61 6.24 -9.18 1.79
CA SER A 61 5.64 -8.31 2.81
C SER A 61 4.43 -7.51 2.32
N ALA A 62 4.22 -7.44 1.00
CA ALA A 62 3.06 -6.76 0.43
C ALA A 62 1.75 -7.35 0.94
N LYS A 63 0.78 -6.48 1.24
CA LYS A 63 -0.56 -6.87 1.73
C LYS A 63 -1.59 -6.76 0.60
N ASN A 64 -2.77 -7.35 0.75
CA ASN A 64 -3.87 -7.03 -0.18
C ASN A 64 -4.22 -5.55 -0.09
N TYR A 65 -4.49 -4.94 -1.24
CA TYR A 65 -5.01 -3.58 -1.30
C TYR A 65 -6.50 -3.55 -0.96
N LEU A 66 -6.91 -2.50 -0.24
CA LEU A 66 -8.25 -2.18 0.24
C LEU A 66 -9.02 -3.35 0.88
N GLU A 67 -9.05 -3.41 2.21
CA GLU A 67 -10.08 -4.16 2.94
C GLU A 67 -11.49 -3.56 2.71
N ASP A 68 -11.54 -2.34 2.17
CA ASP A 68 -12.77 -1.58 1.95
C ASP A 68 -13.60 -2.06 0.76
N SER A 69 -13.03 -2.65 -0.29
CA SER A 69 -13.76 -3.18 -1.47
C SER A 69 -14.58 -4.44 -1.17
N THR A 70 -15.15 -4.48 0.02
CA THR A 70 -16.02 -5.51 0.53
C THR A 70 -17.34 -4.90 0.95
N ALA A 71 -18.42 -5.67 0.80
CA ALA A 71 -19.70 -5.33 1.40
C ALA A 71 -20.32 -6.60 1.97
N ALA A 72 -21.00 -6.43 3.11
CA ALA A 72 -21.62 -7.52 3.84
C ALA A 72 -23.05 -7.15 4.23
N GLY A 73 -23.93 -8.15 4.31
CA GLY A 73 -25.31 -8.02 4.76
C GLY A 73 -26.33 -8.49 3.71
N ASN A 74 -27.61 -8.31 4.01
CA ASN A 74 -28.73 -8.64 3.11
C ASN A 74 -28.79 -7.66 1.93
N LEU A 75 -27.80 -7.75 1.03
CA LEU A 75 -27.67 -6.90 -0.15
C LEU A 75 -28.84 -7.16 -1.10
N LYS A 76 -29.49 -6.08 -1.53
CA LYS A 76 -30.64 -6.16 -2.44
C LYS A 76 -30.17 -6.34 -3.88
N SER A 77 -30.97 -7.06 -4.68
CA SER A 77 -30.78 -7.09 -6.12
C SER A 77 -30.86 -5.67 -6.68
N SER A 78 -29.95 -5.33 -7.60
CA SER A 78 -30.02 -4.05 -8.32
C SER A 78 -31.28 -4.00 -9.19
N SER A 79 -31.95 -2.84 -9.21
CA SER A 79 -33.04 -2.52 -10.14
C SER A 79 -32.52 -2.30 -11.54
N ASP A 80 -31.32 -1.73 -11.64
CA ASP A 80 -30.62 -1.46 -12.87
C ASP A 80 -29.74 -2.67 -13.20
N LYS A 81 -29.59 -2.98 -14.49
CA LYS A 81 -28.82 -4.12 -14.94
C LYS A 81 -27.85 -3.64 -15.99
N ALA A 82 -26.64 -4.18 -15.94
CA ALA A 82 -25.69 -4.11 -17.02
C ALA A 82 -26.37 -4.33 -18.36
N THR A 83 -26.35 -3.31 -19.20
CA THR A 83 -26.99 -3.34 -20.51
C THR A 83 -25.93 -3.10 -21.57
N ALA A 84 -25.93 -3.95 -22.60
CA ALA A 84 -25.03 -3.77 -23.73
C ALA A 84 -25.38 -2.47 -24.47
N ASP A 85 -24.37 -1.65 -24.73
CA ASP A 85 -24.49 -0.41 -25.51
C ASP A 85 -24.35 -0.66 -27.03
N GLY A 86 -24.08 -1.90 -27.43
CA GLY A 86 -23.84 -2.29 -28.80
C GLY A 86 -23.85 -3.80 -29.02
N LYS A 87 -23.39 -4.23 -30.20
CA LYS A 87 -23.31 -5.66 -30.53
C LYS A 87 -22.19 -6.34 -29.71
N PRO A 88 -22.40 -7.59 -29.27
CA PRO A 88 -21.34 -8.39 -28.65
C PRO A 88 -20.14 -8.51 -29.59
N GLY A 89 -18.93 -8.38 -29.05
CA GLY A 89 -17.70 -8.53 -29.82
C GLY A 89 -16.60 -9.25 -29.06
N GLU A 90 -15.58 -9.67 -29.81
CA GLU A 90 -14.41 -10.34 -29.27
C GLU A 90 -13.13 -10.06 -30.07
N VAL A 91 -11.98 -10.07 -29.38
CA VAL A 91 -10.64 -10.12 -29.94
C VAL A 91 -9.99 -11.43 -29.51
N ALA A 92 -9.50 -12.20 -30.47
CA ALA A 92 -8.91 -13.52 -30.21
C ALA A 92 -7.64 -13.44 -29.32
N PRO A 93 -7.40 -14.43 -28.45
CA PRO A 93 -6.16 -14.52 -27.66
C PRO A 93 -4.91 -14.69 -28.54
N THR A 94 -3.74 -14.38 -27.97
CA THR A 94 -2.41 -14.56 -28.61
C THR A 94 -1.52 -15.46 -27.76
N GLY A 95 -0.87 -16.46 -28.38
CA GLY A 95 -0.09 -17.51 -27.68
C GLY A 95 -1.00 -18.43 -26.86
N GLN A 96 -0.92 -19.76 -26.89
CA GLN A 96 0.15 -20.71 -27.23
C GLN A 96 0.04 -21.27 -28.67
N GLY A 97 1.10 -21.13 -29.46
CA GLY A 97 1.31 -21.98 -30.64
C GLY A 97 1.55 -23.44 -30.22
N THR A 98 0.87 -24.36 -30.93
CA THR A 98 1.08 -25.83 -31.06
C THR A 98 1.38 -26.73 -29.85
N ARG A 99 1.53 -26.23 -28.62
CA ARG A 99 1.63 -27.11 -27.45
C ARG A 99 0.25 -27.62 -27.04
N SER A 100 -0.08 -28.81 -27.55
CA SER A 100 -1.15 -29.64 -27.00
C SER A 100 -0.83 -29.93 -25.53
N ALA A 101 -1.49 -29.25 -24.60
CA ALA A 101 -1.50 -29.76 -23.24
C ALA A 101 -2.20 -31.11 -23.28
N GLY A 102 -1.54 -32.15 -22.75
CA GLY A 102 -2.11 -33.49 -22.64
C GLY A 102 -3.50 -33.46 -22.00
N LYS A 103 -4.29 -34.51 -22.21
CA LYS A 103 -5.67 -34.66 -21.69
C LYS A 103 -5.67 -34.66 -20.14
N SER A 104 -5.50 -33.50 -19.54
CA SER A 104 -5.60 -33.30 -18.09
C SER A 104 -7.06 -33.08 -17.74
N LYS A 105 -7.55 -33.82 -16.73
CA LYS A 105 -8.85 -33.55 -16.09
C LYS A 105 -8.79 -32.32 -15.17
N ASN A 106 -7.59 -31.81 -14.86
CA ASN A 106 -7.38 -30.66 -14.00
C ASN A 106 -7.33 -29.34 -14.79
N VAL A 107 -7.84 -28.26 -14.18
CA VAL A 107 -7.74 -26.91 -14.74
C VAL A 107 -6.28 -26.49 -14.78
N ASN A 108 -5.72 -26.34 -15.98
CA ASN A 108 -4.39 -25.77 -16.15
C ASN A 108 -4.47 -24.26 -15.92
N LEU A 109 -3.68 -23.73 -15.00
CA LEU A 109 -3.68 -22.30 -14.68
C LEU A 109 -3.10 -21.47 -15.84
N PRO A 110 -3.68 -20.30 -16.15
CA PRO A 110 -3.19 -19.42 -17.20
C PRO A 110 -1.83 -18.81 -16.85
N THR A 111 -0.89 -18.84 -17.79
CA THR A 111 0.41 -18.16 -17.65
C THR A 111 0.27 -16.64 -17.72
N THR A 112 -0.80 -16.15 -18.35
CA THR A 112 -1.07 -14.72 -18.50
C THR A 112 -1.47 -14.05 -17.20
N VAL A 113 -1.95 -14.80 -16.20
CA VAL A 113 -2.45 -14.25 -14.93
C VAL A 113 -1.32 -14.13 -13.93
N GLY A 114 -1.30 -13.02 -13.20
CA GLY A 114 -0.22 -12.67 -12.29
C GLY A 114 -0.69 -11.80 -11.15
N LYS A 115 0.27 -11.39 -10.33
CA LYS A 115 0.06 -10.36 -9.32
C LYS A 115 0.45 -9.01 -9.85
N VAL A 116 -0.32 -8.03 -9.43
CA VAL A 116 -0.01 -6.61 -9.56
C VAL A 116 0.49 -6.15 -8.20
N PHE A 117 1.63 -5.47 -8.16
CA PHE A 117 2.20 -4.89 -6.95
C PHE A 117 2.37 -3.38 -7.13
N PHE A 118 2.14 -2.61 -6.08
CA PHE A 118 2.25 -1.16 -6.10
C PHE A 118 2.37 -0.64 -4.67
N GLU A 119 2.59 0.67 -4.55
CA GLU A 119 2.70 1.34 -3.27
C GLU A 119 1.72 2.49 -3.14
N VAL A 120 1.13 2.58 -1.94
CA VAL A 120 0.35 3.71 -1.46
C VAL A 120 1.00 4.19 -0.16
N ASP A 121 1.39 5.46 -0.13
CA ASP A 121 2.13 6.09 0.98
C ASP A 121 3.38 5.31 1.41
N GLY A 122 4.13 4.77 0.43
CA GLY A 122 5.34 3.97 0.66
C GLY A 122 5.07 2.57 1.23
N LYS A 123 3.81 2.16 1.42
CA LYS A 123 3.45 0.83 1.89
C LYS A 123 3.16 -0.10 0.69
N PRO A 124 3.72 -1.32 0.66
CA PRO A 124 3.53 -2.25 -0.45
C PRO A 124 2.18 -2.97 -0.38
N TYR A 125 1.47 -2.96 -1.49
CA TYR A 125 0.20 -3.65 -1.68
C TYR A 125 0.22 -4.54 -2.92
N TRP A 126 -0.78 -5.42 -3.02
CA TRP A 126 -1.04 -6.21 -4.22
C TRP A 126 -2.50 -6.19 -4.66
N CYS A 127 -2.66 -6.55 -5.92
CA CYS A 127 -3.86 -7.01 -6.59
C CYS A 127 -3.50 -8.20 -7.50
N SER A 128 -4.46 -8.59 -8.33
CA SER A 128 -4.30 -9.52 -9.45
C SER A 128 -4.44 -8.79 -10.78
N GLY A 129 -4.00 -9.43 -11.86
CA GLY A 129 -4.14 -8.90 -13.22
C GLY A 129 -3.84 -9.97 -14.27
N SER A 130 -4.08 -9.65 -15.54
CA SER A 130 -3.75 -10.55 -16.65
C SER A 130 -3.16 -9.82 -17.82
N SER A 131 -2.16 -10.44 -18.46
CA SER A 131 -1.79 -10.11 -19.83
C SER A 131 -2.99 -10.30 -20.76
N ILE A 132 -3.25 -9.29 -21.58
CA ILE A 132 -4.34 -9.28 -22.57
C ILE A 132 -3.76 -8.98 -23.96
N GLN A 133 -4.42 -9.50 -24.99
CA GLN A 133 -4.00 -9.29 -26.37
C GLN A 133 -3.81 -7.80 -26.66
N SER A 134 -2.68 -7.47 -27.30
CA SER A 134 -2.39 -6.12 -27.80
C SER A 134 -1.42 -6.19 -28.97
N LYS A 135 -1.41 -5.15 -29.81
CA LYS A 135 -0.53 -5.04 -30.99
C LYS A 135 0.95 -5.14 -30.60
N TYR A 136 1.34 -4.50 -29.50
CA TYR A 136 2.72 -4.44 -29.03
C TYR A 136 3.04 -5.44 -27.90
N ARG A 137 2.09 -6.32 -27.55
CA ARG A 137 2.28 -7.41 -26.57
C ARG A 137 2.73 -6.90 -25.19
N ASN A 138 2.17 -5.76 -24.78
CA ASN A 138 2.61 -4.99 -23.62
C ASN A 138 1.43 -4.48 -22.78
N LEU A 139 0.27 -5.17 -22.81
CA LEU A 139 -0.95 -4.72 -22.15
C LEU A 139 -1.38 -5.67 -21.03
N VAL A 140 -1.70 -5.09 -19.87
CA VAL A 140 -2.28 -5.77 -18.71
C VAL A 140 -3.66 -5.20 -18.45
N VAL A 141 -4.62 -6.06 -18.12
CA VAL A 141 -5.93 -5.65 -17.58
C VAL A 141 -6.00 -5.96 -16.08
N THR A 142 -6.57 -5.04 -15.32
CA THR A 142 -6.77 -5.13 -13.86
C THR A 142 -7.96 -4.24 -13.45
N ALA A 143 -8.24 -4.13 -12.15
CA ALA A 143 -9.28 -3.24 -11.62
C ALA A 143 -8.76 -1.79 -11.56
N GLY A 144 -9.67 -0.81 -11.63
CA GLY A 144 -9.35 0.61 -11.55
C GLY A 144 -8.71 0.97 -10.20
N HIS A 145 -9.24 0.46 -9.09
CA HIS A 145 -8.67 0.75 -7.77
C HIS A 145 -7.27 0.12 -7.59
N CYS A 146 -6.90 -0.89 -8.36
CA CYS A 146 -5.55 -1.49 -8.31
C CYS A 146 -4.47 -0.64 -9.00
N VAL A 147 -4.86 0.48 -9.63
CA VAL A 147 -3.95 1.41 -10.32
C VAL A 147 -4.14 2.85 -9.87
N TYR A 148 -5.25 3.16 -9.19
CA TYR A 148 -5.65 4.50 -8.81
C TYR A 148 -6.09 4.56 -7.35
N ASP A 149 -5.49 5.47 -6.59
CA ASP A 149 -5.90 5.82 -5.23
C ASP A 149 -6.98 6.91 -5.34
N THR A 150 -8.24 6.52 -5.18
CA THR A 150 -9.41 7.40 -5.26
C THR A 150 -9.39 8.44 -4.14
N ASP A 151 -9.03 8.05 -2.92
CA ASP A 151 -8.96 8.95 -1.76
C ASP A 151 -7.97 10.10 -1.96
N LYS A 152 -6.88 9.85 -2.70
CA LYS A 152 -5.84 10.86 -3.01
C LYS A 152 -5.91 11.40 -4.43
N ASN A 153 -6.89 10.96 -5.23
CA ASN A 153 -7.07 11.35 -6.62
C ASN A 153 -5.76 11.29 -7.45
N LYS A 154 -5.00 10.19 -7.33
CA LYS A 154 -3.72 9.99 -8.04
C LYS A 154 -3.44 8.53 -8.37
N PRO A 155 -2.66 8.23 -9.43
CA PRO A 155 -2.23 6.87 -9.70
C PRO A 155 -1.34 6.35 -8.56
N VAL A 156 -1.40 5.05 -8.31
CA VAL A 156 -0.53 4.39 -7.33
C VAL A 156 0.93 4.42 -7.81
N SER A 157 1.87 4.34 -6.87
CA SER A 157 3.31 4.44 -7.15
C SER A 157 3.97 3.06 -7.31
N ASN A 158 5.12 3.00 -7.97
CA ASN A 158 5.93 1.78 -8.11
C ASN A 158 5.15 0.56 -8.65
N TRP A 159 4.23 0.79 -9.58
CA TRP A 159 3.36 -0.27 -10.09
C TRP A 159 4.11 -1.28 -10.98
N VAL A 160 3.97 -2.57 -10.68
CA VAL A 160 4.52 -3.68 -11.48
C VAL A 160 3.55 -4.84 -11.61
N PHE A 161 3.64 -5.55 -12.73
CA PHE A 161 2.95 -6.81 -12.99
C PHE A 161 3.94 -7.98 -13.04
N ILE A 162 3.63 -9.06 -12.32
CA ILE A 162 4.43 -10.29 -12.27
C ILE A 162 3.55 -11.47 -12.70
N PRO A 163 3.56 -11.86 -13.99
CA PRO A 163 2.80 -13.00 -14.46
C PRO A 163 3.35 -14.30 -13.87
N GLY A 164 2.46 -15.23 -13.52
CA GLY A 164 2.83 -16.50 -12.90
C GLY A 164 3.56 -16.37 -11.56
N TYR A 165 3.35 -15.27 -10.82
CA TYR A 165 3.95 -15.07 -9.50
C TYR A 165 3.76 -16.28 -8.58
N TYR A 166 4.82 -16.68 -7.88
CA TYR A 166 4.76 -17.75 -6.89
C TYR A 166 5.76 -17.50 -5.75
N GLN A 167 5.26 -17.29 -4.53
CA GLN A 167 6.08 -17.19 -3.30
C GLN A 167 7.30 -16.25 -3.38
N GLY A 168 7.13 -15.07 -3.98
CA GLY A 168 8.19 -14.08 -4.13
C GLY A 168 9.08 -14.27 -5.36
N LYS A 169 8.74 -15.21 -6.25
CA LYS A 169 9.41 -15.44 -7.53
C LYS A 169 8.68 -14.73 -8.67
N ALA A 170 9.46 -14.19 -9.60
CA ALA A 170 9.01 -13.57 -10.85
C ALA A 170 9.50 -14.38 -12.06
N PRO A 171 8.91 -15.57 -12.34
CA PRO A 171 9.46 -16.52 -13.32
C PRO A 171 9.56 -15.95 -14.74
N TRP A 172 8.66 -15.03 -15.08
CA TRP A 172 8.58 -14.41 -16.40
C TRP A 172 9.08 -12.96 -16.42
N GLY A 173 9.75 -12.51 -15.35
CA GLY A 173 10.21 -11.13 -15.17
C GLY A 173 9.21 -10.23 -14.47
N ILE A 174 9.67 -9.03 -14.11
CA ILE A 174 8.89 -7.95 -13.50
C ILE A 174 8.58 -6.92 -14.60
N TYR A 175 7.30 -6.65 -14.86
CA TYR A 175 6.86 -5.72 -15.90
C TYR A 175 6.40 -4.42 -15.27
N VAL A 176 7.15 -3.35 -15.47
CA VAL A 176 6.85 -2.04 -14.86
C VAL A 176 5.76 -1.33 -15.66
N GLY A 177 4.78 -0.76 -14.96
CA GLY A 177 3.71 0.05 -15.57
C GLY A 177 4.26 1.34 -16.17
N ALA A 178 3.92 1.62 -17.41
CA ALA A 178 4.31 2.83 -18.12
C ALA A 178 3.16 3.85 -18.13
N LYS A 179 1.99 3.42 -18.62
CA LYS A 179 0.79 4.25 -18.73
C LYS A 179 -0.42 3.44 -18.30
N VAL A 180 -1.33 4.10 -17.61
CA VAL A 180 -2.62 3.54 -17.21
C VAL A 180 -3.74 4.26 -17.95
N HIS A 181 -4.78 3.49 -18.30
CA HIS A 181 -5.99 3.94 -18.95
C HIS A 181 -7.20 3.46 -18.14
N THR A 182 -7.96 4.39 -17.59
CA THR A 182 -9.18 4.18 -16.79
C THR A 182 -10.36 4.83 -17.48
N HIS A 183 -11.57 4.42 -17.11
CA HIS A 183 -12.78 5.16 -17.45
C HIS A 183 -12.83 6.49 -16.68
N TYR A 184 -13.40 7.52 -17.31
CA TYR A 184 -13.56 8.85 -16.73
C TYR A 184 -14.39 8.80 -15.45
N ASP A 185 -15.55 8.13 -15.48
CA ASP A 185 -16.43 8.02 -14.29
C ASP A 185 -15.76 7.33 -13.09
N PHE A 186 -14.86 6.40 -13.33
CA PHE A 186 -14.09 5.80 -12.23
C PHE A 186 -13.07 6.79 -11.64
N ASP A 187 -12.25 7.43 -12.48
CA ASP A 187 -11.20 8.38 -12.03
C ASP A 187 -11.81 9.64 -11.39
N VAL A 188 -12.95 10.11 -11.89
CA VAL A 188 -13.55 11.41 -11.52
C VAL A 188 -14.72 11.29 -10.54
N TYR A 189 -15.56 10.27 -10.70
CA TYR A 189 -16.76 10.10 -9.86
C TYR A 189 -16.68 8.89 -8.94
N GLU A 190 -15.58 8.14 -8.94
CA GLU A 190 -15.41 6.93 -8.15
C GLU A 190 -16.55 5.92 -8.39
N ASP A 191 -17.00 5.85 -9.64
CA ASP A 191 -18.04 4.94 -10.07
C ASP A 191 -17.45 3.54 -10.29
N TYR A 192 -17.75 2.61 -9.38
CA TYR A 192 -17.19 1.26 -9.47
C TYR A 192 -17.85 0.43 -10.58
N ASP A 193 -18.98 0.82 -11.17
CA ASP A 193 -19.46 0.14 -12.38
C ASP A 193 -18.43 0.21 -13.52
N LYS A 194 -17.47 1.15 -13.44
CA LYS A 194 -16.34 1.29 -14.34
C LYS A 194 -14.97 0.99 -13.69
N ASP A 195 -14.94 0.16 -12.63
CA ASP A 195 -13.72 -0.25 -11.89
C ASP A 195 -12.82 -1.23 -12.66
N TYR A 196 -12.32 -0.79 -13.82
CA TYR A 196 -11.37 -1.50 -14.64
C TYR A 196 -10.28 -0.56 -15.17
N ALA A 197 -9.13 -1.14 -15.48
CA ALA A 197 -8.02 -0.42 -16.06
C ALA A 197 -7.22 -1.27 -17.03
N PHE A 198 -6.66 -0.60 -18.04
CA PHE A 198 -5.69 -1.15 -18.95
C PHE A 198 -4.33 -0.46 -18.73
N VAL A 199 -3.29 -1.25 -18.48
CA VAL A 199 -1.95 -0.76 -18.16
C VAL A 199 -0.97 -1.23 -19.23
N ASN A 200 -0.40 -0.28 -19.96
CA ASN A 200 0.74 -0.57 -20.83
C ASN A 200 2.01 -0.69 -19.98
N VAL A 201 2.77 -1.75 -20.19
CA VAL A 201 4.01 -2.04 -19.46
C VAL A 201 5.25 -1.91 -20.34
N TYR A 202 6.41 -1.70 -19.73
CA TYR A 202 7.69 -1.86 -20.41
C TYR A 202 8.03 -3.35 -20.61
N ASN A 203 9.11 -3.64 -21.33
CA ASN A 203 9.69 -4.99 -21.35
C ASN A 203 9.95 -5.49 -19.93
N GLY A 204 9.84 -6.80 -19.74
CA GLY A 204 10.07 -7.42 -18.45
C GLY A 204 11.53 -7.29 -18.02
N ILE A 205 11.75 -7.20 -16.72
CA ILE A 205 13.08 -7.08 -16.12
C ILE A 205 13.32 -8.33 -15.26
N LYS A 206 14.43 -9.03 -15.48
CA LYS A 206 14.91 -10.09 -14.59
C LYS A 206 16.03 -9.56 -13.72
N GLN A 207 15.92 -9.78 -12.41
CA GLN A 207 17.02 -9.53 -11.47
C GLN A 207 17.97 -10.72 -11.54
N THR A 208 19.16 -10.55 -12.11
CA THR A 208 20.10 -11.65 -12.37
C THR A 208 21.25 -11.73 -11.38
N GLY A 209 21.51 -10.66 -10.63
CA GLY A 209 22.55 -10.64 -9.62
C GLY A 209 22.69 -9.29 -8.93
N GLU A 210 23.73 -9.18 -8.11
CA GLU A 210 24.17 -7.94 -7.50
C GLU A 210 25.69 -7.86 -7.53
N LYS A 211 26.21 -6.64 -7.56
CA LYS A 211 27.64 -6.36 -7.52
C LYS A 211 27.91 -5.31 -6.44
N GLU A 212 28.84 -5.59 -5.55
CA GLU A 212 29.41 -4.57 -4.67
C GLU A 212 30.34 -3.67 -5.47
N VAL A 213 30.19 -2.37 -5.29
CA VAL A 213 30.91 -1.34 -6.05
C VAL A 213 31.46 -0.28 -5.11
N VAL A 214 32.38 0.54 -5.62
CA VAL A 214 32.84 1.73 -4.90
C VAL A 214 31.82 2.86 -5.01
N LYS A 215 31.88 3.84 -4.09
CA LYS A 215 30.95 4.99 -4.04
C LYS A 215 30.83 5.73 -5.37
N SER A 216 31.94 5.95 -6.08
CA SER A 216 31.93 6.65 -7.38
C SER A 216 31.17 5.89 -8.48
N GLU A 217 31.23 4.56 -8.48
CA GLU A 217 30.45 3.72 -9.40
C GLU A 217 28.97 3.68 -8.98
N TYR A 218 28.71 3.59 -7.67
CA TYR A 218 27.37 3.64 -7.11
C TYR A 218 26.66 4.94 -7.49
N ASP A 219 27.31 6.09 -7.38
CA ASP A 219 26.74 7.40 -7.68
C ASP A 219 26.40 7.54 -9.17
N LYS A 220 27.27 7.03 -10.05
CA LYS A 220 27.06 7.03 -11.51
C LYS A 220 26.00 6.03 -12.00
N HIS A 221 25.73 4.97 -11.23
CA HIS A 221 24.82 3.91 -11.66
C HIS A 221 23.37 4.40 -11.81
N LYS A 222 22.83 4.23 -13.02
CA LYS A 222 21.43 4.53 -13.37
C LYS A 222 20.61 3.24 -13.29
N GLY A 223 20.10 2.94 -12.11
CA GLY A 223 19.36 1.72 -11.82
C GLY A 223 19.17 1.53 -10.31
N PHE A 224 18.58 0.41 -9.91
CA PHE A 224 18.41 0.13 -8.49
C PHE A 224 19.75 -0.12 -7.83
N LYS A 225 19.97 0.60 -6.73
CA LYS A 225 21.18 0.56 -5.93
C LYS A 225 20.81 0.73 -4.45
N TYR A 226 21.55 0.10 -3.56
CA TYR A 226 21.30 0.17 -2.12
C TYR A 226 22.61 0.10 -1.33
N THR A 227 22.55 0.55 -0.08
CA THR A 227 23.67 0.46 0.86
C THR A 227 23.37 -0.55 1.95
N VAL A 228 24.44 -1.11 2.52
CA VAL A 228 24.37 -1.93 3.73
C VAL A 228 25.44 -1.41 4.69
N ASP A 229 25.02 -0.96 5.86
CA ASP A 229 25.94 -0.57 6.92
C ASP A 229 26.34 -1.80 7.73
N LYS A 230 27.66 -1.99 7.86
CA LYS A 230 28.26 -3.05 8.65
C LYS A 230 28.92 -2.42 9.87
N GLU A 231 28.56 -2.88 11.05
CA GLU A 231 29.26 -2.50 12.29
C GLU A 231 30.70 -3.04 12.27
N ILE A 232 31.65 -2.22 12.70
CA ILE A 232 33.10 -2.48 12.70
C ILE A 232 33.72 -2.02 14.02
N SER A 233 34.97 -2.42 14.25
CA SER A 233 35.76 -1.95 15.39
C SER A 233 36.25 -0.50 15.22
N ALA A 234 36.61 0.15 16.33
CA ALA A 234 37.23 1.48 16.33
C ALA A 234 38.54 1.51 15.51
N ASP A 235 39.33 0.44 15.57
CA ASP A 235 40.59 0.30 14.83
C ASP A 235 40.36 0.21 13.32
N GLU A 236 39.34 -0.55 12.89
CA GLU A 236 38.94 -0.61 11.48
C GLU A 236 38.41 0.74 10.98
N TYR A 237 37.68 1.47 11.83
CA TYR A 237 37.23 2.82 11.52
C TYR A 237 38.39 3.78 11.33
N ALA A 238 39.36 3.80 12.26
CA ALA A 238 40.54 4.65 12.17
C ALA A 238 41.34 4.38 10.88
N LYS A 239 41.59 3.11 10.55
CA LYS A 239 42.22 2.71 9.28
C LYS A 239 41.40 3.13 8.05
N GLY A 240 40.07 3.06 8.14
CA GLY A 240 39.16 3.50 7.09
C GLY A 240 39.22 5.00 6.85
N ILE A 241 39.23 5.80 7.91
CA ILE A 241 39.36 7.27 7.83
C ILE A 241 40.72 7.67 7.26
N ASP A 242 41.81 7.00 7.67
CA ASP A 242 43.14 7.23 7.09
C ASP A 242 43.16 6.96 5.58
N LYS A 243 42.55 5.86 5.15
CA LYS A 243 42.52 5.46 3.73
C LYS A 243 41.58 6.29 2.85
N TYR A 244 40.38 6.64 3.33
CA TYR A 244 39.32 7.23 2.51
C TYR A 244 38.95 8.68 2.89
N GLY A 245 39.53 9.21 3.98
CA GLY A 245 39.17 10.49 4.56
C GLY A 245 37.79 10.50 5.22
N VAL A 246 37.46 11.64 5.85
CA VAL A 246 36.19 11.83 6.60
C VAL A 246 34.93 11.77 5.73
N ASN A 247 35.06 11.96 4.41
CA ASN A 247 33.96 11.87 3.43
C ASN A 247 33.81 10.46 2.81
N GLY A 248 34.64 9.51 3.28
CA GLY A 248 34.62 8.12 2.92
C GLY A 248 33.38 7.38 3.45
N PRO A 249 33.33 6.05 3.26
CA PRO A 249 32.19 5.22 3.68
C PRO A 249 32.18 4.85 5.17
N TYR A 250 33.05 5.45 5.98
CA TYR A 250 33.22 5.13 7.40
C TYR A 250 32.56 6.21 8.24
N TRP A 251 31.69 5.81 9.16
CA TRP A 251 30.97 6.75 10.03
C TRP A 251 30.79 6.16 11.43
N LYS A 252 30.44 7.01 12.39
CA LYS A 252 30.18 6.61 13.78
C LYS A 252 28.90 7.24 14.31
N GLU A 253 28.28 6.56 15.27
CA GLU A 253 27.09 7.01 15.98
C GLU A 253 27.27 6.82 17.48
N LEU A 254 26.66 7.69 18.26
CA LEU A 254 26.62 7.58 19.71
C LEU A 254 25.36 6.83 20.13
N SER A 255 25.51 5.82 20.99
CA SER A 255 24.37 5.13 21.59
C SER A 255 23.50 6.11 22.37
N SER A 256 22.22 5.79 22.52
CA SER A 256 21.40 6.49 23.52
C SER A 256 22.08 6.39 24.90
N PRO A 257 22.07 7.47 25.70
CA PRO A 257 22.68 7.47 27.02
C PRO A 257 22.02 6.42 27.92
N THR A 258 22.80 5.48 28.43
CA THR A 258 22.34 4.57 29.48
C THR A 258 22.50 5.23 30.84
N VAL A 259 21.45 5.22 31.66
CA VAL A 259 21.46 5.79 33.01
C VAL A 259 21.48 4.64 34.01
N GLU A 260 22.61 4.41 34.66
CA GLU A 260 22.78 3.36 35.65
C GLU A 260 22.86 3.95 37.05
N THR A 261 22.35 3.22 38.04
CA THR A 261 22.49 3.62 39.45
C THR A 261 23.88 3.24 39.94
N VAL A 262 24.62 4.19 40.49
CA VAL A 262 25.97 3.96 41.01
C VAL A 262 26.04 4.29 42.50
N GLY A 263 27.11 3.85 43.17
CA GLY A 263 27.39 4.28 44.55
C GLY A 263 27.73 5.77 44.63
N LYS A 264 27.58 6.34 45.82
CA LYS A 264 28.00 7.72 46.12
C LYS A 264 29.52 7.89 45.87
N PRO A 265 29.96 8.88 45.06
CA PRO A 265 31.37 9.19 44.89
C PRO A 265 32.05 9.58 46.21
N ALA A 266 33.33 9.20 46.39
CA ALA A 266 34.07 9.49 47.63
C ALA A 266 34.26 11.00 47.89
N ASP A 267 34.34 11.80 46.83
CA ASP A 267 34.49 13.25 46.85
C ASP A 267 33.14 14.01 46.80
N ALA A 268 32.00 13.30 46.86
CA ALA A 268 30.67 13.88 46.72
C ALA A 268 30.37 15.01 47.72
N ALA A 269 30.89 14.93 48.95
CA ALA A 269 30.71 15.98 49.95
C ALA A 269 31.44 17.28 49.58
N LYS A 270 32.58 17.17 48.88
CA LYS A 270 33.41 18.31 48.48
C LYS A 270 32.84 19.03 47.26
N TYR A 271 32.28 18.30 46.30
CA TYR A 271 31.80 18.83 45.02
C TYR A 271 30.29 18.67 44.82
N LEU A 272 29.51 18.74 45.91
CA LEU A 272 28.07 18.46 45.88
C LEU A 272 27.31 19.33 44.89
N GLU A 273 27.59 20.63 44.82
CA GLU A 273 26.90 21.55 43.91
C GLU A 273 27.17 21.21 42.43
N GLU A 274 28.39 20.80 42.08
CA GLU A 274 28.72 20.35 40.73
C GLU A 274 27.94 19.08 40.40
N TYR A 275 27.92 18.09 41.30
CA TYR A 275 27.18 16.85 41.13
C TYR A 275 25.67 17.03 41.01
N VAL A 276 25.09 18.07 41.62
CA VAL A 276 23.65 18.36 41.55
C VAL A 276 23.29 19.13 40.27
N LYS A 277 24.09 20.15 39.92
CA LYS A 277 23.78 21.05 38.81
C LYS A 277 24.11 20.41 37.46
N ASP A 278 25.38 20.11 37.25
CA ASP A 278 25.93 19.76 35.93
C ASP A 278 26.37 18.27 35.86
N GLY A 279 26.67 17.66 37.01
CA GLY A 279 27.28 16.34 37.10
C GLY A 279 28.82 16.42 36.96
N ARG A 280 29.53 15.40 37.46
CA ARG A 280 30.99 15.32 37.41
C ARG A 280 31.42 13.90 37.03
N ASN A 281 32.32 13.78 36.05
CA ASN A 281 32.77 12.49 35.50
C ASN A 281 31.62 11.58 35.01
N GLY A 282 30.58 12.18 34.44
CA GLY A 282 29.38 11.48 33.97
C GLY A 282 28.45 10.98 35.10
N ILE A 283 28.76 11.29 36.37
CA ILE A 283 27.92 10.95 37.53
C ILE A 283 27.15 12.20 37.99
N LYS A 284 25.86 12.02 38.31
CA LYS A 284 24.96 13.08 38.80
C LYS A 284 24.16 12.62 40.00
N LEU A 285 23.90 13.52 40.93
CA LEU A 285 22.95 13.30 42.01
C LEU A 285 21.54 13.70 41.53
N SER A 286 20.69 12.72 41.30
CA SER A 286 19.31 12.90 40.82
C SER A 286 18.28 12.82 41.95
N ALA A 287 17.10 13.39 41.69
CA ALA A 287 15.95 13.37 42.58
C ALA A 287 14.88 12.42 42.03
N VAL A 288 14.47 11.44 42.84
CA VAL A 288 13.41 10.50 42.49
C VAL A 288 12.20 10.78 43.36
N GLU A 289 11.06 11.09 42.74
CA GLU A 289 9.81 11.34 43.46
C GLU A 289 9.29 10.04 44.09
N VAL A 290 8.88 10.12 45.35
CA VAL A 290 8.35 9.01 46.14
C VAL A 290 7.16 9.48 46.99
N THR A 291 6.47 8.52 47.61
CA THR A 291 5.42 8.84 48.58
C THR A 291 5.99 9.45 49.86
N GLU A 292 5.14 10.17 50.61
CA GLU A 292 5.49 10.71 51.92
C GLU A 292 5.99 9.63 52.89
N GLY A 293 5.36 8.45 52.88
CA GLY A 293 5.76 7.32 53.74
C GLY A 293 7.17 6.83 53.41
N THR A 294 7.46 6.62 52.12
CA THR A 294 8.80 6.24 51.66
C THR A 294 9.86 7.29 52.02
N TYR A 295 9.53 8.57 51.86
CA TYR A 295 10.44 9.66 52.21
C TYR A 295 10.71 9.75 53.72
N LYS A 296 9.69 9.57 54.57
CA LYS A 296 9.87 9.62 56.03
C LYS A 296 10.78 8.49 56.54
N ALA A 297 10.67 7.31 55.95
CA ALA A 297 11.50 6.14 56.26
C ALA A 297 12.93 6.22 55.71
N ALA A 298 13.20 7.12 54.76
CA ALA A 298 14.52 7.28 54.17
C ALA A 298 15.54 7.88 55.16
N PRO A 299 16.81 7.44 55.13
CA PRO A 299 17.87 8.01 55.95
C PRO A 299 18.25 9.43 55.47
N ASP A 300 18.98 10.17 56.30
CA ASP A 300 19.63 11.41 55.89
C ASP A 300 21.02 11.14 55.26
N GLY A 301 21.66 12.18 54.75
CA GLY A 301 22.99 12.09 54.12
C GLY A 301 22.95 12.07 52.59
N LEU A 302 24.04 11.60 51.97
CA LEU A 302 24.24 11.67 50.53
C LEU A 302 24.08 10.33 49.81
N ASP A 303 23.89 9.23 50.53
CA ASP A 303 23.81 7.91 49.90
C ASP A 303 22.51 7.71 49.11
N ASN A 304 22.48 6.67 48.27
CA ASN A 304 21.27 6.34 47.53
C ASN A 304 20.10 6.07 48.48
N ASN A 305 18.92 6.50 48.06
CA ASN A 305 17.67 6.44 48.83
C ASN A 305 17.62 7.34 50.07
N ALA A 306 18.63 8.19 50.33
CA ALA A 306 18.56 9.20 51.37
C ALA A 306 17.59 10.35 50.98
N LYS A 307 17.04 11.05 51.98
CA LYS A 307 16.12 12.18 51.79
C LYS A 307 16.75 13.30 50.96
N TYR A 308 16.06 13.79 49.92
CA TYR A 308 16.49 14.95 49.13
C TYR A 308 15.78 16.23 49.60
N VAL A 309 16.14 16.70 50.80
CA VAL A 309 15.51 17.86 51.46
C VAL A 309 15.46 19.11 50.57
N ARG A 310 16.53 19.43 49.83
CA ARG A 310 16.59 20.61 48.95
C ARG A 310 15.54 20.61 47.82
N LYS A 311 15.02 19.43 47.43
CA LYS A 311 13.97 19.30 46.40
C LYS A 311 12.58 19.06 46.98
N THR A 312 12.50 18.59 48.23
CA THR A 312 11.25 18.38 48.96
C THR A 312 10.83 19.68 49.64
N VAL A 313 10.16 20.57 48.90
CA VAL A 313 9.74 21.89 49.38
C VAL A 313 8.22 22.04 49.33
N ARG A 314 7.65 22.57 50.41
CA ARG A 314 6.24 22.95 50.47
C ARG A 314 6.02 24.23 49.66
N THR A 315 5.21 24.13 48.61
CA THR A 315 5.04 25.19 47.61
C THR A 315 3.58 25.64 47.57
N PRO A 316 3.28 26.96 47.66
CA PRO A 316 1.93 27.46 47.46
C PRO A 316 1.49 27.27 46.01
N ILE A 317 0.22 26.94 45.80
CA ILE A 317 -0.39 26.70 44.48
C ILE A 317 -1.78 27.33 44.40
N SER A 318 -2.30 27.50 43.18
CA SER A 318 -3.65 28.00 42.99
C SER A 318 -4.71 26.95 43.36
N GLN A 319 -5.95 27.40 43.56
CA GLN A 319 -7.08 26.51 43.85
C GLN A 319 -7.36 25.55 42.67
N GLU A 320 -7.18 26.01 41.44
CA GLU A 320 -7.38 25.23 40.22
C GLU A 320 -6.34 24.11 40.13
N GLU A 321 -5.06 24.45 40.34
CA GLU A 321 -3.96 23.47 40.35
C GLU A 321 -4.16 22.44 41.46
N TYR A 322 -4.60 22.88 42.65
CA TYR A 322 -4.91 21.97 43.75
C TYR A 322 -6.02 20.96 43.39
N LYS A 323 -7.10 21.42 42.75
CA LYS A 323 -8.20 20.55 42.29
C LYS A 323 -7.75 19.57 41.21
N GLU A 324 -6.87 19.99 40.31
CA GLU A 324 -6.30 19.12 39.28
C GLU A 324 -5.40 18.05 39.89
N LEU A 325 -4.48 18.45 40.77
CA LEU A 325 -3.59 17.52 41.46
C LEU A 325 -4.34 16.54 42.37
N LEU A 326 -5.48 16.94 42.95
CA LEU A 326 -6.35 16.03 43.70
C LEU A 326 -6.88 14.89 42.84
N LYS A 327 -7.31 15.17 41.60
CA LYS A 327 -7.76 14.14 40.64
C LYS A 327 -6.61 13.20 40.27
N LEU A 328 -5.45 13.77 39.94
CA LEU A 328 -4.25 12.99 39.62
C LEU A 328 -3.79 12.13 40.81
N LYS A 329 -3.94 12.61 42.04
CA LYS A 329 -3.65 11.85 43.25
C LYS A 329 -4.62 10.68 43.43
N GLY A 330 -5.91 10.86 43.14
CA GLY A 330 -6.91 9.79 43.14
C GLY A 330 -6.60 8.68 42.13
N ASP A 331 -6.03 9.04 40.99
CA ASP A 331 -5.54 8.11 39.96
C ASP A 331 -4.17 7.47 40.29
N GLY A 332 -3.54 7.85 41.41
CA GLY A 332 -2.19 7.43 41.76
C GLY A 332 -1.06 8.07 40.93
N LYS A 333 -1.36 9.09 40.12
CA LYS A 333 -0.42 9.79 39.23
C LYS A 333 0.34 10.93 39.92
N PHE A 334 -0.07 11.33 41.13
CA PHE A 334 0.64 12.31 41.96
C PHE A 334 0.98 11.71 43.34
N LEU A 335 2.27 11.60 43.65
CA LEU A 335 2.75 10.96 44.89
C LEU A 335 2.89 11.94 46.06
N GLY A 336 2.97 13.24 45.78
CA GLY A 336 3.14 14.29 46.79
C GLY A 336 1.92 14.52 47.69
N LYS A 337 2.10 15.30 48.76
CA LYS A 337 1.05 15.72 49.70
C LYS A 337 0.39 17.01 49.19
N LEU A 338 -0.93 17.10 49.37
CA LEU A 338 -1.73 18.29 49.10
C LEU A 338 -2.35 18.77 50.41
N GLU A 339 -2.27 20.07 50.67
CA GLU A 339 -2.79 20.69 51.89
C GLU A 339 -3.55 21.98 51.55
N ALA A 340 -4.67 22.22 52.22
CA ALA A 340 -5.41 23.47 52.17
C ALA A 340 -5.49 24.10 53.57
N THR A 341 -5.25 25.39 53.67
CA THR A 341 -5.45 26.18 54.89
C THR A 341 -6.88 26.70 54.91
N LYS A 342 -7.56 26.62 56.06
CA LYS A 342 -8.94 27.07 56.23
C LYS A 342 -9.02 28.28 57.16
N ASP A 343 -9.99 29.17 56.91
CA ASP A 343 -10.34 30.27 57.81
C ASP A 343 -11.16 29.78 59.03
N GLY A 344 -11.50 30.69 59.95
CA GLY A 344 -12.33 30.40 61.12
C GLY A 344 -13.76 29.95 60.80
N ASN A 345 -14.21 30.12 59.56
CA ASN A 345 -15.52 29.69 59.06
C ASN A 345 -15.43 28.37 58.27
N GLY A 346 -14.24 27.77 58.16
CA GLY A 346 -14.00 26.51 57.45
C GLY A 346 -13.77 26.63 55.94
N ASN A 347 -13.71 27.84 55.38
CA ASN A 347 -13.44 28.07 53.96
C ASN A 347 -11.95 27.90 53.67
N GLU A 348 -11.61 27.21 52.57
CA GLU A 348 -10.23 27.10 52.13
C GLU A 348 -9.72 28.44 51.57
N ILE A 349 -8.64 28.96 52.14
CA ILE A 349 -8.07 30.29 51.84
C ILE A 349 -6.66 30.24 51.25
N ALA A 350 -5.98 29.08 51.30
CA ALA A 350 -4.69 28.87 50.64
C ALA A 350 -4.43 27.39 50.38
N TRP A 351 -3.72 27.06 49.30
CA TRP A 351 -3.44 25.68 48.88
C TRP A 351 -1.94 25.45 48.67
N PHE A 352 -1.48 24.25 49.00
CA PHE A 352 -0.08 23.90 48.95
C PHE A 352 0.11 22.48 48.44
N LYS A 353 1.23 22.27 47.74
CA LYS A 353 1.75 20.93 47.40
C LYS A 353 3.12 20.72 48.02
N THR A 354 3.39 19.49 48.42
CA THR A 354 4.72 19.03 48.80
C THR A 354 5.04 17.74 48.05
N GLN A 355 6.00 17.79 47.13
CA GLN A 355 6.52 16.60 46.47
C GLN A 355 7.73 16.09 47.26
N PHE A 356 7.83 14.77 47.43
CA PHE A 356 8.89 14.16 48.23
C PHE A 356 9.89 13.47 47.32
N PHE A 357 11.17 13.77 47.51
CA PHE A 357 12.24 13.21 46.68
C PHE A 357 13.29 12.49 47.52
N ILE A 358 13.76 11.35 47.03
CA ILE A 358 14.98 10.70 47.53
C ILE A 358 16.13 10.89 46.54
N LYS A 359 17.36 10.81 47.05
CA LYS A 359 18.60 10.93 46.29
C LYS A 359 18.89 9.64 45.53
N LYS A 360 19.36 9.80 44.30
CA LYS A 360 19.89 8.69 43.50
C LYS A 360 21.09 9.12 42.68
N TRP A 361 22.24 8.54 42.95
CA TRP A 361 23.45 8.69 42.15
C TRP A 361 23.30 7.89 40.88
N VAL A 362 23.40 8.59 39.76
CA VAL A 362 23.29 7.97 38.44
C VAL A 362 24.52 8.29 37.61
N LYS A 363 24.99 7.33 36.82
CA LYS A 363 26.03 7.53 35.82
C LYS A 363 25.41 7.41 34.43
N THR A 364 25.66 8.41 33.61
CA THR A 364 25.27 8.39 32.21
C THR A 364 26.43 7.92 31.37
N THR A 365 26.25 6.83 30.63
CA THR A 365 27.28 6.29 29.71
C THR A 365 26.77 6.36 28.28
N VAL A 366 27.63 6.82 27.37
CA VAL A 366 27.39 6.84 25.92
C VAL A 366 28.46 5.97 25.28
N LYS A 367 28.07 5.03 24.41
CA LYS A 367 29.00 4.19 23.65
C LYS A 367 29.11 4.72 22.23
N GLU A 368 30.32 4.70 21.67
CA GLU A 368 30.50 4.94 20.23
C GLU A 368 30.33 3.62 19.48
N HIS A 369 29.53 3.63 18.41
CA HIS A 369 29.41 2.56 17.43
C HIS A 369 30.02 3.02 16.11
N TYR A 370 30.79 2.16 15.45
CA TYR A 370 31.46 2.48 14.19
C TYR A 370 30.94 1.60 13.07
N TYR A 371 30.83 2.19 11.88
CA TYR A 371 30.22 1.54 10.74
C TYR A 371 31.03 1.75 9.46
N TYR A 372 30.92 0.77 8.55
CA TYR A 372 31.37 0.85 7.17
C TYR A 372 30.19 0.61 6.22
N THR A 373 29.90 1.59 5.38
CA THR A 373 28.86 1.52 4.36
C THR A 373 29.37 0.78 3.12
N ARG A 374 28.71 -0.34 2.79
CA ARG A 374 28.92 -1.09 1.54
C ARG A 374 27.92 -0.64 0.49
N TYR A 375 28.34 -0.51 -0.76
CA TYR A 375 27.50 -0.05 -1.87
C TYR A 375 27.23 -1.17 -2.86
N PHE A 376 25.96 -1.40 -3.19
CA PHE A 376 25.55 -2.46 -4.12
C PHE A 376 24.72 -1.91 -5.27
N ILE A 377 24.96 -2.43 -6.47
CA ILE A 377 24.11 -2.24 -7.64
C ILE A 377 23.46 -3.56 -8.03
N LYS A 378 22.19 -3.52 -8.47
CA LYS A 378 21.52 -4.70 -9.02
C LYS A 378 21.82 -4.85 -10.51
N ILE A 379 22.09 -6.08 -10.92
CA ILE A 379 22.27 -6.45 -12.31
C ILE A 379 20.94 -6.97 -12.83
N PHE A 380 20.56 -6.44 -14.00
CA PHE A 380 19.30 -6.76 -14.66
C PHE A 380 19.55 -7.29 -16.07
N SER A 381 18.65 -8.14 -16.55
CA SER A 381 18.56 -8.50 -17.96
C SER A 381 17.16 -8.23 -18.50
N ASP A 382 17.06 -7.89 -19.79
CA ASP A 382 15.78 -7.79 -20.47
C ASP A 382 15.12 -9.18 -20.55
N ALA A 383 13.87 -9.28 -20.12
CA ALA A 383 13.05 -10.48 -20.23
C ALA A 383 12.26 -10.53 -21.54
N GLY A 384 12.18 -9.43 -22.29
CA GLY A 384 11.38 -9.29 -23.49
C GLY A 384 9.96 -8.78 -23.23
N ARG A 385 9.13 -8.77 -24.29
CA ARG A 385 7.75 -8.28 -24.23
C ARG A 385 6.85 -9.26 -23.48
N LEU A 386 5.87 -8.73 -22.76
CA LEU A 386 4.96 -9.50 -21.93
C LEU A 386 4.27 -10.63 -22.71
N GLY A 387 3.60 -10.29 -23.82
CA GLY A 387 2.86 -11.26 -24.61
C GLY A 387 3.72 -12.27 -25.36
N ASP A 388 5.02 -12.00 -25.57
CA ASP A 388 5.95 -13.00 -26.12
C ASP A 388 6.25 -14.10 -25.09
N ASN A 389 6.35 -13.72 -23.81
CA ASN A 389 6.70 -14.64 -22.74
C ASN A 389 5.50 -15.47 -22.26
N VAL A 390 4.33 -14.84 -22.10
CA VAL A 390 3.18 -15.50 -21.44
C VAL A 390 1.92 -15.57 -22.29
N GLY A 391 1.94 -15.01 -23.51
CA GLY A 391 0.75 -14.80 -24.33
C GLY A 391 -0.12 -13.65 -23.83
N GLY A 392 -1.29 -13.48 -24.43
CA GLY A 392 -2.33 -12.55 -24.01
C GLY A 392 -3.69 -13.21 -24.16
N GLN A 393 -4.53 -13.10 -23.12
CA GLN A 393 -5.92 -13.54 -23.23
C GLN A 393 -6.65 -12.71 -24.28
N GLY A 394 -7.70 -13.28 -24.88
CA GLY A 394 -8.61 -12.53 -25.72
C GLY A 394 -9.37 -11.51 -24.89
N PHE A 395 -10.08 -10.63 -25.58
CA PHE A 395 -10.97 -9.64 -24.97
C PHE A 395 -12.39 -9.86 -25.49
N ALA A 396 -13.39 -9.73 -24.63
CA ALA A 396 -14.79 -9.75 -25.04
C ALA A 396 -15.55 -8.63 -24.33
N TRP A 397 -16.49 -8.03 -25.06
CA TRP A 397 -17.36 -6.96 -24.58
C TRP A 397 -18.78 -7.17 -25.09
N ASN A 398 -19.74 -6.46 -24.49
CA ASN A 398 -21.17 -6.54 -24.79
C ASN A 398 -21.73 -7.97 -24.75
N GLN A 399 -21.10 -8.86 -23.97
CA GLN A 399 -21.55 -10.24 -23.86
C GLN A 399 -22.81 -10.34 -23.00
N LYS A 400 -23.71 -11.26 -23.35
CA LYS A 400 -24.90 -11.54 -22.53
C LYS A 400 -24.48 -12.03 -21.13
N LEU A 401 -25.28 -11.72 -20.11
CA LEU A 401 -25.16 -12.30 -18.78
C LEU A 401 -25.45 -13.83 -18.79
N TYR A 402 -25.25 -14.50 -17.66
CA TYR A 402 -25.47 -15.95 -17.48
C TYR A 402 -24.50 -16.85 -18.26
N LYS A 403 -23.35 -16.31 -18.67
CA LYS A 403 -22.25 -17.07 -19.28
C LYS A 403 -21.39 -17.69 -18.19
N LYS A 404 -20.91 -18.92 -18.43
CA LYS A 404 -19.95 -19.57 -17.55
C LYS A 404 -18.56 -18.95 -17.76
N VAL A 405 -17.93 -18.55 -16.67
CA VAL A 405 -16.58 -17.95 -16.67
C VAL A 405 -15.72 -18.59 -15.60
N PHE A 406 -14.41 -18.60 -15.83
CA PHE A 406 -13.43 -18.83 -14.79
C PHE A 406 -12.94 -17.49 -14.25
N ALA A 407 -13.07 -17.24 -12.96
CA ALA A 407 -12.32 -16.17 -12.31
C ALA A 407 -10.98 -16.71 -11.82
N PHE A 408 -9.90 -15.96 -12.04
CA PHE A 408 -8.56 -16.27 -11.53
C PHE A 408 -8.03 -15.11 -10.70
N GLY A 409 -7.35 -15.38 -9.59
CA GLY A 409 -6.77 -14.31 -8.75
C GLY A 409 -5.94 -14.83 -7.58
N TYR A 410 -5.47 -13.91 -6.75
CA TYR A 410 -4.65 -14.19 -5.55
C TYR A 410 -5.35 -13.71 -4.26
N PRO A 411 -6.50 -14.31 -3.89
CA PRO A 411 -7.19 -13.97 -2.64
C PRO A 411 -6.29 -14.24 -1.42
N THR A 412 -6.41 -13.43 -0.37
CA THR A 412 -5.64 -13.58 0.87
C THR A 412 -6.33 -13.08 2.13
N GLY A 413 -7.36 -12.24 2.00
CA GLY A 413 -8.09 -11.73 3.16
C GLY A 413 -8.70 -12.86 3.99
N SER A 414 -8.92 -12.58 5.27
CA SER A 414 -9.79 -13.42 6.09
C SER A 414 -11.24 -13.09 5.76
N HIS A 415 -12.13 -14.06 5.89
CA HIS A 415 -13.56 -13.81 5.99
C HIS A 415 -13.87 -12.99 7.26
N PRO A 416 -15.00 -12.28 7.32
CA PRO A 416 -15.44 -11.57 8.52
C PRO A 416 -15.60 -12.44 9.78
N ASP A 417 -15.77 -13.76 9.64
CA ASP A 417 -15.75 -14.74 10.74
C ASP A 417 -14.33 -15.10 11.25
N GLY A 418 -13.29 -14.51 10.65
CA GLY A 418 -11.88 -14.78 10.95
C GLY A 418 -11.28 -15.95 10.17
N ASN A 419 -12.06 -16.74 9.44
CA ASN A 419 -11.56 -17.86 8.65
C ASN A 419 -10.68 -17.35 7.50
N ARG A 420 -9.47 -17.90 7.37
CA ARG A 420 -8.48 -17.48 6.37
C ARG A 420 -8.16 -18.61 5.39
N PRO A 421 -9.03 -18.89 4.40
CA PRO A 421 -8.84 -20.01 3.48
C PRO A 421 -7.74 -19.78 2.45
N TYR A 422 -7.26 -18.54 2.28
CA TYR A 422 -6.25 -18.20 1.29
C TYR A 422 -5.07 -17.43 1.89
N THR A 423 -3.89 -17.69 1.35
CA THR A 423 -2.63 -17.03 1.75
C THR A 423 -2.17 -15.98 0.76
N GLY A 424 -2.86 -15.86 -0.38
CA GLY A 424 -2.43 -15.08 -1.54
C GLY A 424 -1.14 -15.56 -2.20
N GLN A 425 -0.45 -16.58 -1.70
CA GLN A 425 0.84 -16.99 -2.28
C GLN A 425 0.73 -17.73 -3.62
N THR A 426 -0.44 -18.31 -3.89
CA THR A 426 -0.72 -19.12 -5.08
C THR A 426 -2.00 -18.63 -5.75
N MET A 427 -2.03 -18.72 -7.08
CA MET A 427 -3.22 -18.39 -7.86
C MET A 427 -4.34 -19.38 -7.54
N LYS A 428 -5.54 -18.85 -7.37
CA LYS A 428 -6.78 -19.60 -7.18
C LYS A 428 -7.72 -19.34 -8.33
N TRP A 429 -8.73 -20.20 -8.44
CA TRP A 429 -9.77 -20.06 -9.45
C TRP A 429 -11.14 -20.44 -8.89
N CYS A 430 -12.18 -19.90 -9.49
CA CYS A 430 -13.57 -20.30 -9.29
C CYS A 430 -14.30 -20.31 -10.63
N TYR A 431 -15.31 -21.17 -10.76
CA TYR A 431 -16.03 -21.39 -12.02
C TYR A 431 -17.52 -21.33 -11.78
N ASN A 432 -18.18 -20.32 -12.36
CA ASN A 432 -19.62 -20.16 -12.22
C ASN A 432 -20.22 -19.34 -13.38
N LYS A 433 -21.55 -19.22 -13.38
CA LYS A 433 -22.28 -18.35 -14.30
C LYS A 433 -22.27 -16.91 -13.77
N THR A 434 -22.14 -15.94 -14.68
CA THR A 434 -22.38 -14.53 -14.38
C THR A 434 -23.86 -14.26 -14.14
N TYR A 435 -24.20 -13.28 -13.32
CA TYR A 435 -25.57 -12.79 -13.11
C TYR A 435 -25.49 -11.31 -12.69
N PRO A 436 -26.60 -10.54 -12.72
CA PRO A 436 -26.57 -9.14 -12.24
C PRO A 436 -26.07 -9.05 -10.79
N ALA A 437 -25.14 -8.15 -10.50
CA ALA A 437 -24.65 -7.98 -9.13
C ALA A 437 -25.75 -7.41 -8.20
N PRO A 438 -25.71 -7.72 -6.90
CA PRO A 438 -26.45 -6.93 -5.90
C PRO A 438 -25.99 -5.47 -5.93
N ALA A 439 -26.89 -4.54 -5.64
CA ALA A 439 -26.54 -3.14 -5.56
C ALA A 439 -25.69 -2.87 -4.32
N VAL A 440 -24.61 -2.10 -4.48
CA VAL A 440 -23.72 -1.70 -3.37
C VAL A 440 -23.53 -0.19 -3.41
N GLY A 441 -24.46 0.55 -2.79
CA GLY A 441 -24.51 2.01 -2.87
C GLY A 441 -23.25 2.74 -2.36
N LYS A 442 -22.49 2.15 -1.42
CA LYS A 442 -21.18 2.68 -0.98
C LYS A 442 -20.20 2.84 -2.16
N TYR A 443 -20.31 1.95 -3.15
CA TYR A 443 -19.41 1.87 -4.29
C TYR A 443 -20.03 2.35 -5.61
N LYS A 444 -21.31 2.77 -5.61
CA LYS A 444 -22.06 3.04 -6.86
C LYS A 444 -21.95 1.84 -7.80
N VAL A 445 -22.39 0.71 -7.28
CA VAL A 445 -22.47 -0.52 -8.05
C VAL A 445 -23.94 -0.79 -8.28
N GLU A 446 -24.38 -0.48 -9.50
CA GLU A 446 -25.74 -0.67 -9.96
C GLU A 446 -25.77 -1.58 -11.20
N GLU A 447 -24.71 -1.58 -12.01
CA GLU A 447 -24.61 -2.24 -13.30
C GLU A 447 -23.55 -3.34 -13.38
N GLN A 448 -22.79 -3.60 -12.31
CA GLN A 448 -21.85 -4.72 -12.31
C GLN A 448 -22.54 -6.09 -12.53
N MET A 449 -21.74 -7.06 -12.98
CA MET A 449 -22.07 -8.48 -12.93
C MET A 449 -21.39 -9.16 -11.73
N ALA A 450 -21.88 -10.32 -11.33
CA ALA A 450 -21.30 -11.10 -10.25
C ALA A 450 -21.24 -12.60 -10.57
N ILE A 451 -20.39 -13.31 -9.84
CA ILE A 451 -20.33 -14.78 -9.81
C ILE A 451 -20.33 -15.28 -8.36
N LYS A 452 -20.89 -16.46 -8.13
CA LYS A 452 -20.70 -17.17 -6.86
C LYS A 452 -19.26 -17.66 -6.78
N CYS A 453 -18.50 -17.11 -5.84
CA CYS A 453 -17.09 -17.42 -5.62
C CYS A 453 -16.68 -16.93 -4.23
N ALA A 454 -16.11 -17.82 -3.43
CA ALA A 454 -15.68 -17.52 -2.07
C ALA A 454 -14.32 -16.78 -1.98
N PHE A 455 -13.87 -16.13 -3.07
CA PHE A 455 -12.64 -15.35 -3.03
C PHE A 455 -12.72 -14.25 -1.97
N THR A 456 -11.65 -14.12 -1.20
CA THR A 456 -11.46 -13.04 -0.23
C THR A 456 -10.65 -11.89 -0.85
N PRO A 457 -10.54 -10.72 -0.17
CA PRO A 457 -9.74 -9.59 -0.66
C PRO A 457 -8.32 -9.98 -1.12
N GLY A 458 -7.83 -9.29 -2.14
CA GLY A 458 -6.57 -9.59 -2.86
C GLY A 458 -6.76 -10.25 -4.23
N ALA A 459 -7.95 -10.78 -4.52
CA ALA A 459 -8.31 -11.27 -5.85
C ALA A 459 -8.62 -10.14 -6.85
N SER A 460 -8.83 -8.91 -6.39
CA SER A 460 -9.18 -7.73 -7.19
C SER A 460 -8.26 -7.55 -8.41
N GLY A 461 -8.84 -7.17 -9.54
CA GLY A 461 -8.20 -7.08 -10.85
C GLY A 461 -7.94 -8.42 -11.54
N GLY A 462 -8.18 -9.55 -10.87
CA GLY A 462 -8.10 -10.87 -11.47
C GLY A 462 -9.12 -11.04 -12.60
N PRO A 463 -8.80 -11.72 -13.72
CA PRO A 463 -9.72 -11.76 -14.85
C PRO A 463 -10.88 -12.75 -14.65
N LEU A 464 -12.06 -12.39 -15.18
CA LEU A 464 -13.14 -13.33 -15.48
C LEU A 464 -13.01 -13.75 -16.95
N ILE A 465 -12.63 -15.00 -17.18
CA ILE A 465 -12.32 -15.54 -18.51
C ILE A 465 -13.46 -16.43 -19.01
N TRP A 466 -14.14 -15.98 -20.07
CA TRP A 466 -15.12 -16.71 -20.84
C TRP A 466 -14.45 -17.64 -21.88
N GLN A 467 -15.10 -18.78 -22.17
CA GLN A 467 -14.59 -19.85 -23.05
C GLN A 467 -13.14 -20.27 -22.75
N TYR A 468 -12.75 -20.30 -21.48
CA TYR A 468 -11.41 -20.73 -21.10
C TYR A 468 -11.15 -22.18 -21.51
N LYS A 469 -10.16 -22.38 -22.38
CA LYS A 469 -9.70 -23.69 -22.84
C LYS A 469 -8.48 -24.10 -22.03
N SER A 470 -8.66 -24.96 -21.02
CA SER A 470 -7.55 -25.46 -20.18
C SER A 470 -6.39 -26.05 -20.99
N SER A 471 -6.66 -26.63 -22.17
CA SER A 471 -5.61 -27.18 -23.03
C SER A 471 -4.70 -26.12 -23.65
N LYS A 472 -5.22 -24.93 -23.93
CA LYS A 472 -4.48 -23.79 -24.51
C LYS A 472 -4.13 -22.72 -23.49
N ARG A 473 -4.71 -22.81 -22.28
CA ARG A 473 -4.63 -21.81 -21.21
C ARG A 473 -5.10 -20.42 -21.64
N THR A 474 -6.04 -20.38 -22.60
CA THR A 474 -6.57 -19.15 -23.20
C THR A 474 -8.09 -19.13 -23.23
N GLY A 475 -8.67 -17.96 -23.14
CA GLY A 475 -10.07 -17.64 -23.41
C GLY A 475 -10.20 -16.15 -23.68
N TYR A 476 -11.34 -15.58 -23.29
CA TYR A 476 -11.65 -14.16 -23.50
C TYR A 476 -11.98 -13.51 -22.16
N ILE A 477 -11.21 -12.48 -21.79
CA ILE A 477 -11.50 -11.69 -20.58
C ILE A 477 -12.79 -10.90 -20.85
N ASN A 478 -13.77 -11.10 -19.97
CA ASN A 478 -15.10 -10.50 -20.01
C ASN A 478 -15.46 -9.88 -18.65
N GLY A 479 -14.46 -9.28 -18.00
CA GLY A 479 -14.57 -8.73 -16.66
C GLY A 479 -13.29 -8.89 -15.83
N VAL A 480 -13.22 -8.14 -14.74
CA VAL A 480 -12.17 -8.23 -13.72
C VAL A 480 -12.81 -8.18 -12.34
N VAL A 481 -12.23 -8.90 -11.38
CA VAL A 481 -12.72 -8.88 -10.00
C VAL A 481 -12.64 -7.46 -9.45
N SER A 482 -13.77 -6.92 -8.99
CA SER A 482 -13.86 -5.60 -8.37
C SER A 482 -14.10 -5.72 -6.87
N LEU A 483 -15.30 -6.14 -6.45
CA LEU A 483 -15.66 -6.29 -5.03
C LEU A 483 -15.74 -7.76 -4.60
N THR A 484 -15.58 -8.01 -3.30
CA THR A 484 -15.87 -9.29 -2.64
C THR A 484 -17.04 -9.12 -1.67
N LEU A 485 -18.10 -9.91 -1.82
CA LEU A 485 -19.37 -9.72 -1.11
C LEU A 485 -19.72 -10.90 -0.20
N ASP A 486 -20.26 -10.59 0.98
CA ASP A 486 -21.04 -11.51 1.82
C ASP A 486 -22.52 -11.12 1.66
N THR A 487 -23.25 -11.90 0.84
CA THR A 487 -24.63 -11.56 0.46
C THR A 487 -25.72 -12.18 1.31
N ASP A 488 -25.39 -13.14 2.18
CA ASP A 488 -26.34 -13.80 3.06
C ASP A 488 -26.12 -13.46 4.55
N GLY A 489 -25.12 -12.63 4.85
CA GLY A 489 -24.84 -12.12 6.19
C GLY A 489 -24.24 -13.18 7.11
N ASN A 490 -23.74 -14.30 6.57
CA ASN A 490 -23.17 -15.39 7.35
C ASN A 490 -21.71 -15.13 7.78
N LYS A 491 -21.19 -13.93 7.52
CA LYS A 491 -19.81 -13.50 7.78
C LYS A 491 -18.78 -14.22 6.91
N ARG A 492 -19.18 -14.73 5.74
CA ARG A 492 -18.30 -15.33 4.75
C ARG A 492 -18.62 -14.80 3.36
N TYR A 493 -17.59 -14.22 2.73
CA TYR A 493 -17.66 -13.89 1.31
C TYR A 493 -18.07 -15.10 0.47
N ASP A 494 -19.14 -14.93 -0.30
CA ASP A 494 -19.74 -15.96 -1.14
C ASP A 494 -19.73 -15.56 -2.62
N ARG A 495 -19.44 -14.29 -2.92
CA ARG A 495 -19.50 -13.71 -4.27
C ARG A 495 -18.40 -12.72 -4.53
N ILE A 496 -18.09 -12.58 -5.80
CA ILE A 496 -17.29 -11.48 -6.33
C ILE A 496 -18.05 -10.78 -7.45
N THR A 497 -17.80 -9.49 -7.60
CA THR A 497 -18.37 -8.67 -8.66
C THR A 497 -17.33 -8.32 -9.71
N SER A 498 -17.80 -7.83 -10.85
CA SER A 498 -17.00 -7.34 -11.96
C SER A 498 -17.77 -6.25 -12.70
N PRO A 499 -17.10 -5.16 -13.12
CA PRO A 499 -17.62 -4.26 -14.13
C PRO A 499 -18.12 -5.01 -15.34
N TYR A 500 -19.18 -4.50 -15.96
CA TYR A 500 -19.64 -4.99 -17.25
C TYR A 500 -18.80 -4.35 -18.36
N PHE A 501 -18.18 -5.19 -19.18
CA PHE A 501 -17.38 -4.74 -20.30
C PHE A 501 -18.28 -4.44 -21.49
N ASP A 502 -18.46 -3.16 -21.76
CA ASP A 502 -19.29 -2.57 -22.79
C ASP A 502 -18.45 -1.99 -23.95
N GLY A 503 -19.11 -1.25 -24.85
CA GLY A 503 -18.49 -0.53 -25.96
C GLY A 503 -17.50 0.54 -25.49
N ASP A 504 -17.79 1.25 -24.40
CA ASP A 504 -16.84 2.20 -23.81
C ASP A 504 -15.57 1.51 -23.32
N THR A 505 -15.72 0.37 -22.64
CA THR A 505 -14.60 -0.48 -22.22
C THR A 505 -13.76 -0.91 -23.43
N TYR A 506 -14.43 -1.33 -24.52
CA TYR A 506 -13.76 -1.69 -25.78
C TYR A 506 -13.03 -0.50 -26.40
N GLY A 507 -13.60 0.71 -26.35
CA GLY A 507 -12.97 1.93 -26.82
C GLY A 507 -11.64 2.22 -26.10
N ILE A 508 -11.64 2.09 -24.77
CA ILE A 508 -10.44 2.25 -23.93
C ILE A 508 -9.41 1.16 -24.25
N TYR A 509 -9.84 -0.11 -24.30
CA TYR A 509 -9.00 -1.24 -24.67
C TYR A 509 -8.35 -1.03 -26.04
N LYS A 510 -9.13 -0.67 -27.07
CA LYS A 510 -8.68 -0.48 -28.45
C LYS A 510 -7.60 0.59 -28.52
N TYR A 511 -7.74 1.67 -27.76
CA TYR A 511 -6.69 2.68 -27.66
C TYR A 511 -5.41 2.10 -27.02
N ALA A 512 -5.53 1.52 -25.81
CA ALA A 512 -4.38 1.03 -25.06
C ALA A 512 -3.64 -0.13 -25.77
N ALA A 513 -4.38 -1.01 -26.45
CA ALA A 513 -3.85 -2.14 -27.21
C ALA A 513 -2.98 -1.71 -28.42
N ASN A 514 -3.11 -0.46 -28.86
CA ASN A 514 -2.35 0.13 -29.95
C ASN A 514 -1.27 1.12 -29.47
N LEU A 515 -0.93 1.14 -28.17
CA LEU A 515 0.14 1.97 -27.63
C LEU A 515 1.44 1.20 -27.42
N TRP A 516 2.51 1.72 -28.03
CA TRP A 516 3.87 1.25 -27.79
C TRP A 516 4.51 2.01 -26.63
N THR A 517 5.21 1.29 -25.76
CA THR A 517 5.89 1.85 -24.57
C THR A 517 7.39 2.03 -24.78
N GLY A 518 7.94 1.72 -25.96
CA GLY A 518 9.38 1.76 -26.19
C GLY A 518 10.10 0.51 -25.68
N LYS A 519 11.41 0.42 -25.97
CA LYS A 519 12.31 -0.52 -25.30
C LYS A 519 12.94 0.18 -24.10
N LEU A 520 13.31 -0.59 -23.07
CA LEU A 520 14.08 -0.05 -21.95
C LEU A 520 15.48 0.37 -22.45
N GLY A 521 15.95 1.53 -22.00
CA GLY A 521 17.32 1.98 -22.27
C GLY A 521 18.35 1.05 -21.61
N GLY A 522 19.51 0.94 -22.28
CA GLY A 522 20.67 0.12 -21.87
C GLY A 522 21.12 0.32 -20.44
#